data_AF-A0A8B6HSL0-F1
#
_entry.id   AF-A0A8B6HSL0-F1
#
_cell.length_a   1.000
_cell.length_b   1.000
_cell.length_c   1.000
_cell.angle_alpha   90.00
_cell.angle_beta   90.00
_cell.angle_gamma   90.00
#
_symmetry.space_group_name_H-M   'P 1'
#
loop_
_entity.id
_entity.type
_entity.pdbx_description
1 polymer ?
#
loop_
_entity_poly.entity_id
_entity_poly.type
_entity_poly.pdbx_seq_one_letter_code
_entity_poly.pdbx_strand_id
1 'polypeptide(L)'
;MASNAVSLREGQVPLSCHFCNKEAVQWKCEECGVFMCTLCKEKIHQRLKSIQDHEIVSVSDIWKDTPPRREVASEVISSVLNTYTTTFPVICSLLCSGDDCLYFMYNTATENARLMKGKIFKSTIRIINTLEKRLFDIAVNRNYEVFLTEINDKNDVLILTSSGEIKTVLDTSPMMPLSLHVNKDNELIVGLREQGPAYPVTDFSVRQVLIFDNGYKKKVTLETDTKGRKLFSYPARIKTDSKNVLYVADWTGENNSGRLVAVDVNGRLKFTYNGNTDLNAFSPHGIAITASDNIILSDWNNNALHILNYKGELLGIHFVDKEYNIIRPLSLCIDSEGYLLIGRGLLNETLSDAKIYVTKIAEYFM
;
A
#
# COMPACT_ATOMS: atom_id res chain seq x y z
N MET A 1 37.52 13.78 10.94
CA MET A 1 36.75 12.52 10.83
C MET A 1 35.28 12.88 10.80
N ALA A 2 34.59 12.61 9.70
CA ALA A 2 33.13 12.40 9.63
C ALA A 2 32.81 12.05 8.17
N SER A 3 32.74 10.75 7.90
CA SER A 3 32.23 10.18 6.66
C SER A 3 30.71 10.20 6.72
N ASN A 4 30.07 11.15 6.05
CA ASN A 4 28.63 11.12 5.82
C ASN A 4 28.38 10.89 4.33
N ALA A 5 28.26 9.62 3.94
CA ALA A 5 27.68 9.23 2.67
C ALA A 5 26.23 8.85 2.94
N VAL A 6 25.30 9.73 2.56
CA VAL A 6 23.87 9.45 2.46
C VAL A 6 23.64 8.86 1.06
N SER A 7 23.00 7.70 0.95
CA SER A 7 22.68 7.06 -0.33
C SER A 7 21.20 7.21 -0.68
N LEU A 8 20.94 7.84 -1.83
CA LEU A 8 19.64 8.16 -2.44
C LEU A 8 19.19 7.08 -3.46
N ARG A 9 17.87 7.05 -3.82
CA ARG A 9 17.27 6.75 -5.17
C ARG A 9 15.75 6.52 -5.11
N GLU A 10 14.88 6.97 -6.02
CA GLU A 10 14.99 7.08 -7.50
C GLU A 10 14.61 8.48 -8.04
N GLY A 11 15.30 8.91 -9.11
CA GLY A 11 15.24 10.27 -9.67
C GLY A 11 16.39 11.18 -9.22
N GLN A 12 17.19 10.75 -8.25
CA GLN A 12 18.44 11.41 -7.88
C GLN A 12 19.67 10.55 -8.19
N VAL A 13 20.73 11.23 -8.61
CA VAL A 13 22.05 10.69 -8.93
C VAL A 13 22.72 10.26 -7.61
N PRO A 14 23.40 9.10 -7.54
CA PRO A 14 24.16 8.72 -6.36
C PRO A 14 25.18 9.79 -5.99
N LEU A 15 25.32 10.12 -4.70
CA LEU A 15 26.32 11.10 -4.26
C LEU A 15 27.76 10.58 -4.42
N SER A 16 27.95 9.28 -4.57
CA SER A 16 29.27 8.63 -4.66
C SER A 16 29.37 7.66 -5.84
N CYS A 17 30.56 7.64 -6.44
CA CYS A 17 30.92 6.79 -7.57
C CYS A 17 30.76 5.30 -7.23
N HIS A 18 30.08 4.56 -8.10
CA HIS A 18 29.80 3.13 -7.91
C HIS A 18 31.06 2.24 -7.79
N PHE A 19 32.16 2.65 -8.41
CA PHE A 19 33.40 1.84 -8.43
C PHE A 19 34.31 2.10 -7.24
N CYS A 20 34.40 3.35 -6.78
CA CYS A 20 35.33 3.71 -5.71
C CYS A 20 34.66 4.08 -4.39
N ASN A 21 33.34 4.36 -4.40
CA ASN A 21 32.53 4.84 -3.27
C ASN A 21 33.13 6.07 -2.54
N LYS A 22 34.06 6.79 -3.16
CA LYS A 22 34.82 7.89 -2.53
C LYS A 22 34.55 9.25 -3.17
N GLU A 23 34.54 9.28 -4.50
CA GLU A 23 34.42 10.51 -5.27
C GLU A 23 32.99 10.78 -5.70
N ALA A 24 32.64 12.06 -5.87
CA ALA A 24 31.34 12.47 -6.37
C ALA A 24 31.10 11.97 -7.79
N VAL A 25 29.83 11.65 -8.10
CA VAL A 25 29.41 11.22 -9.43
C VAL A 25 29.36 12.41 -10.38
N GLN A 26 29.89 12.23 -11.58
CA GLN A 26 29.82 13.22 -12.66
C GLN A 26 29.27 12.63 -13.96
N TRP A 27 29.21 11.29 -14.07
CA TRP A 27 28.89 10.59 -15.30
C TRP A 27 27.93 9.43 -15.05
N LYS A 28 27.11 9.13 -16.04
CA LYS A 28 26.25 7.93 -16.11
C LYS A 28 26.50 7.23 -17.44
N CYS A 29 26.65 5.90 -17.41
CA CYS A 29 26.56 5.08 -18.61
C CYS A 29 25.09 4.69 -18.83
N GLU A 30 24.55 4.99 -20.00
CA GLU A 30 23.12 4.78 -20.28
C GLU A 30 22.75 3.30 -20.39
N GLU A 31 23.64 2.46 -20.93
CA GLU A 31 23.36 1.03 -21.11
C GLU A 31 23.52 0.25 -19.80
N CYS A 32 24.49 0.61 -18.97
CA CYS A 32 24.77 -0.09 -17.72
C CYS A 32 23.99 0.50 -16.52
N GLY A 33 23.48 1.73 -16.63
CA GLY A 33 22.88 2.45 -15.50
C GLY A 33 23.85 2.77 -14.36
N VAL A 34 25.16 2.69 -14.62
CA VAL A 34 26.22 2.87 -13.61
C VAL A 34 26.64 4.33 -13.56
N PHE A 35 26.70 4.87 -12.35
CA PHE A 35 27.14 6.23 -12.04
C PHE A 35 28.58 6.24 -11.55
N MET A 36 29.41 7.14 -12.06
CA MET A 36 30.85 7.16 -11.77
C MET A 36 31.46 8.56 -11.72
N CYS A 37 32.58 8.66 -11.02
CA CYS A 37 33.44 9.84 -11.06
C CYS A 37 34.31 9.83 -12.33
N THR A 38 34.89 10.98 -12.67
CA THR A 38 35.76 11.14 -13.85
C THR A 38 36.94 10.16 -13.85
N LEU A 39 37.57 9.92 -12.69
CA LEU A 39 38.69 8.98 -12.59
C LEU A 39 38.30 7.54 -12.89
N CYS A 40 37.13 7.09 -12.41
CA CYS A 40 36.65 5.73 -12.65
C CYS A 40 36.11 5.54 -14.07
N LYS A 41 35.53 6.58 -14.69
CA LYS A 41 35.20 6.60 -16.11
C LYS A 41 36.42 6.27 -16.96
N GLU A 42 37.53 6.98 -16.75
CA GLU A 42 38.73 6.88 -17.59
C GLU A 42 39.60 5.66 -17.27
N LYS A 43 39.77 5.32 -15.97
CA LYS A 43 40.74 4.29 -15.56
C LYS A 43 40.16 2.89 -15.40
N ILE A 44 38.87 2.79 -15.10
CA ILE A 44 38.22 1.53 -14.74
C ILE A 44 37.20 1.16 -15.83
N HIS A 45 36.24 2.04 -16.12
CA HIS A 45 35.15 1.70 -17.03
C HIS A 45 35.61 1.58 -18.49
N GLN A 46 36.38 2.54 -19.00
CA GLN A 46 36.91 2.51 -20.38
C GLN A 46 37.93 1.38 -20.61
N ARG A 47 38.64 0.91 -19.58
CA ARG A 47 39.65 -0.17 -19.72
C ARG A 47 39.09 -1.58 -19.55
N LEU A 48 37.96 -1.75 -18.87
CA LEU A 48 37.38 -3.07 -18.54
C LEU A 48 36.49 -3.67 -19.65
N LYS A 49 36.25 -2.98 -20.76
CA LYS A 49 35.34 -3.47 -21.82
C LYS A 49 35.96 -3.36 -23.21
N SER A 50 36.17 -4.52 -23.83
CA SER A 50 36.77 -4.68 -25.15
C SER A 50 35.78 -5.19 -26.21
N ILE A 51 34.46 -5.03 -26.01
CA ILE A 51 33.46 -5.75 -26.83
C ILE A 51 32.30 -4.88 -27.36
N GLN A 52 31.93 -3.76 -26.73
CA GLN A 52 30.90 -2.83 -27.26
C GLN A 52 31.14 -1.38 -26.81
N ASP A 53 30.77 -0.43 -27.66
CA ASP A 53 30.77 1.01 -27.35
C ASP A 53 29.62 1.34 -26.38
N HIS A 54 29.95 2.09 -25.32
CA HIS A 54 29.02 2.50 -24.28
C HIS A 54 28.89 4.03 -24.29
N GLU A 55 27.67 4.55 -24.33
CA GLU A 55 27.41 5.98 -24.27
C GLU A 55 27.47 6.48 -22.82
N ILE A 56 28.34 7.45 -22.58
CA ILE A 56 28.57 8.05 -21.25
C ILE A 56 28.18 9.52 -21.31
N VAL A 57 27.10 9.85 -20.61
CA VAL A 57 26.56 11.21 -20.54
C VAL A 57 26.97 11.90 -19.24
N SER A 58 27.09 13.22 -19.28
CA SER A 58 27.34 14.01 -18.08
C SER A 58 26.05 14.12 -17.26
N VAL A 59 26.17 14.04 -15.94
CA VAL A 59 25.02 14.21 -15.05
C VAL A 59 24.40 15.61 -15.20
N SER A 60 25.22 16.63 -15.45
CA SER A 60 24.75 18.00 -15.66
C SER A 60 23.87 18.15 -16.90
N ASP A 61 24.11 17.37 -17.96
CA ASP A 61 23.30 17.43 -19.17
C ASP A 61 21.96 16.69 -19.01
N ILE A 62 21.91 15.63 -18.19
CA ILE A 62 20.65 14.99 -17.78
C ILE A 62 19.70 16.02 -17.11
N TRP A 63 20.26 16.99 -16.39
CA TRP A 63 19.48 17.97 -15.63
C TRP A 63 18.98 19.15 -16.47
N LYS A 64 19.58 19.42 -17.63
CA LYS A 64 19.15 20.53 -18.51
C LYS A 64 17.78 20.29 -19.14
N ASP A 65 17.42 19.01 -19.34
CA ASP A 65 16.16 18.60 -19.96
C ASP A 65 15.09 18.15 -18.94
N THR A 66 15.36 18.29 -17.63
CA THR A 66 14.36 17.96 -16.60
C THR A 66 13.42 19.15 -16.40
N PRO A 67 12.11 19.04 -16.72
CA PRO A 67 11.17 20.14 -16.50
C PRO A 67 11.14 20.54 -15.01
N PRO A 68 10.87 21.82 -14.69
CA PRO A 68 10.82 22.26 -13.30
C PRO A 68 9.85 21.39 -12.50
N ARG A 69 10.26 21.01 -11.28
CA ARG A 69 9.43 20.29 -10.30
C ARG A 69 8.04 20.93 -10.28
N ARG A 70 6.99 20.19 -10.65
CA ARG A 70 5.63 20.56 -10.24
C ARG A 70 5.66 20.70 -8.72
N GLU A 71 5.15 21.82 -8.20
CA GLU A 71 4.97 22.00 -6.76
C GLU A 71 4.16 20.80 -6.24
N VAL A 72 4.77 20.03 -5.34
CA VAL A 72 4.10 18.96 -4.62
C VAL A 72 3.12 19.65 -3.69
N ALA A 73 1.83 19.40 -3.87
CA ALA A 73 0.81 20.02 -3.04
C ALA A 73 0.96 19.52 -1.59
N SER A 74 1.06 20.46 -0.66
CA SER A 74 1.27 20.19 0.77
C SER A 74 -0.02 19.87 1.53
N GLU A 75 -1.19 20.19 0.96
CA GLU A 75 -2.50 20.05 1.60
C GLU A 75 -3.35 19.01 0.87
N VAL A 76 -3.29 17.76 1.34
CA VAL A 76 -4.15 16.68 0.83
C VAL A 76 -5.45 16.63 1.59
N ILE A 77 -5.36 16.79 2.91
CA ILE A 77 -6.50 16.96 3.79
C ILE A 77 -6.70 18.46 3.93
N SER A 78 -7.92 18.95 3.69
CA SER A 78 -8.26 20.36 3.92
C SER A 78 -8.71 20.62 5.35
N SER A 79 -9.24 19.59 6.03
CA SER A 79 -9.72 19.69 7.41
C SER A 79 -10.08 18.31 8.00
N VAL A 80 -9.89 18.13 9.30
CA VAL A 80 -10.52 17.05 10.08
C VAL A 80 -11.89 17.52 10.58
N LEU A 81 -12.93 16.79 10.20
CA LEU A 81 -14.32 17.13 10.52
C LEU A 81 -14.78 16.49 11.83
N ASN A 82 -14.34 15.26 12.08
CA ASN A 82 -14.71 14.54 13.29
C ASN A 82 -13.66 13.50 13.69
N THR A 83 -13.66 13.12 14.96
CA THR A 83 -12.82 12.05 15.51
C THR A 83 -13.64 11.16 16.41
N TYR A 84 -13.61 9.85 16.13
CA TYR A 84 -14.30 8.84 16.93
C TYR A 84 -13.29 8.03 17.72
N THR A 85 -13.38 8.08 19.05
CA THR A 85 -12.59 7.21 19.93
C THR A 85 -13.27 5.86 20.06
N THR A 86 -12.49 4.79 19.90
CA THR A 86 -12.94 3.42 20.07
C THR A 86 -12.29 2.80 21.31
N THR A 87 -12.98 1.88 21.97
CA THR A 87 -12.52 1.27 23.22
C THR A 87 -11.59 0.07 23.01
N PHE A 88 -11.17 -0.22 21.77
CA PHE A 88 -10.38 -1.41 21.41
C PHE A 88 -9.08 -1.04 20.68
N PRO A 89 -7.98 -1.78 20.87
CA PRO A 89 -6.64 -1.23 20.63
C PRO A 89 -6.16 -1.11 19.16
N VAL A 90 -6.82 -1.64 18.13
CA VAL A 90 -6.28 -1.58 16.75
C VAL A 90 -7.38 -1.58 15.70
N ILE A 91 -7.35 -0.66 14.72
CA ILE A 91 -8.27 -0.67 13.56
C ILE A 91 -7.59 -1.29 12.34
N CYS A 92 -7.89 -2.55 12.05
CA CYS A 92 -7.22 -3.30 10.98
C CYS A 92 -7.74 -2.95 9.59
N SER A 93 -9.05 -2.78 9.44
CA SER A 93 -9.67 -2.49 8.14
C SER A 93 -10.90 -1.61 8.31
N LEU A 94 -11.13 -0.75 7.32
CA LEU A 94 -12.19 0.25 7.26
C LEU A 94 -12.89 0.16 5.91
N LEU A 95 -14.20 0.33 5.94
CA LEU A 95 -15.05 0.22 4.77
C LEU A 95 -16.26 1.13 4.90
N CYS A 96 -16.62 1.82 3.82
CA CYS A 96 -17.87 2.58 3.77
C CYS A 96 -18.78 2.05 2.68
N SER A 97 -20.08 2.10 2.94
CA SER A 97 -21.13 1.53 2.10
C SER A 97 -22.37 2.40 2.20
N GLY A 98 -22.47 3.42 1.34
CA GLY A 98 -23.40 4.54 1.54
C GLY A 98 -23.03 5.32 2.80
N ASP A 99 -24.03 5.73 3.58
CA ASP A 99 -23.85 6.49 4.84
C ASP A 99 -23.30 5.66 6.01
N ASP A 100 -23.26 4.33 5.86
CA ASP A 100 -22.82 3.41 6.90
C ASP A 100 -21.37 3.01 6.64
N CYS A 101 -20.53 3.01 7.68
CA CYS A 101 -19.19 2.47 7.59
C CYS A 101 -19.02 1.29 8.55
N LEU A 102 -18.44 0.23 8.01
CA LEU A 102 -18.06 -0.99 8.71
C LEU A 102 -16.57 -0.93 8.98
N TYR A 103 -16.17 -1.43 10.14
CA TYR A 103 -14.75 -1.51 10.47
C TYR A 103 -14.44 -2.67 11.38
N PHE A 104 -13.22 -3.15 11.23
CA PHE A 104 -12.65 -4.18 12.09
C PHE A 104 -11.72 -3.57 13.10
N MET A 105 -11.97 -3.94 14.35
CA MET A 105 -11.00 -3.75 15.40
C MET A 105 -10.42 -5.10 15.80
N TYR A 106 -9.11 -5.21 15.78
CA TYR A 106 -8.42 -6.37 16.29
C TYR A 106 -7.96 -6.10 17.71
N ASN A 107 -8.33 -7.00 18.62
CA ASN A 107 -7.80 -6.98 19.97
C ASN A 107 -6.55 -7.86 20.01
N THR A 108 -5.38 -7.23 20.05
CA THR A 108 -4.09 -7.91 20.16
C THR A 108 -3.93 -8.70 21.46
N ALA A 109 -4.59 -8.28 22.55
CA ALA A 109 -4.49 -8.95 23.85
C ALA A 109 -5.27 -10.27 23.92
N THR A 110 -6.38 -10.36 23.19
CA THR A 110 -7.23 -11.58 23.16
C THR A 110 -7.14 -12.32 21.83
N GLU A 111 -6.33 -11.82 20.88
CA GLU A 111 -6.23 -12.32 19.51
C GLU A 111 -7.58 -12.48 18.77
N ASN A 112 -8.58 -11.68 19.16
CA ASN A 112 -9.94 -11.75 18.63
C ASN A 112 -10.26 -10.48 17.83
N ALA A 113 -10.98 -10.62 16.72
CA ALA A 113 -11.46 -9.50 15.92
C ALA A 113 -12.94 -9.19 16.18
N ARG A 114 -13.29 -7.91 16.36
CA ARG A 114 -14.70 -7.48 16.51
C ARG A 114 -15.17 -6.74 15.26
N LEU A 115 -16.34 -7.13 14.75
CA LEU A 115 -17.03 -6.43 13.67
C LEU A 115 -17.94 -5.35 14.26
N MET A 116 -17.63 -4.09 13.98
CA MET A 116 -18.48 -2.96 14.34
C MET A 116 -19.11 -2.33 13.10
N LYS A 117 -20.36 -1.87 13.24
CA LYS A 117 -21.01 -1.01 12.24
C LYS A 117 -21.31 0.34 12.86
N GLY A 118 -20.72 1.38 12.31
CA GLY A 118 -21.02 2.76 12.68
C GLY A 118 -21.78 3.47 11.57
N LYS A 119 -22.65 4.42 11.94
CA LYS A 119 -23.04 5.50 11.02
C LYS A 119 -22.07 6.64 11.24
N ILE A 120 -21.22 6.93 10.27
CA ILE A 120 -20.14 7.91 10.46
C ILE A 120 -20.60 9.38 10.31
N PHE A 121 -21.91 9.62 10.12
CA PHE A 121 -22.48 10.98 10.13
C PHE A 121 -23.51 11.31 11.23
N LYS A 122 -23.75 10.42 12.22
CA LYS A 122 -24.73 10.69 13.31
C LYS A 122 -24.30 10.16 14.70
N SER A 123 -23.04 10.43 15.07
CA SER A 123 -22.49 10.29 16.44
C SER A 123 -22.70 8.94 17.18
N THR A 124 -23.05 7.86 16.47
CA THR A 124 -23.37 6.58 17.12
C THR A 124 -22.70 5.40 16.42
N ILE A 125 -21.80 4.73 17.14
CA ILE A 125 -21.20 3.45 16.78
C ILE A 125 -22.05 2.34 17.42
N ARG A 126 -22.45 1.31 16.66
CA ARG A 126 -23.15 0.13 17.21
C ARG A 126 -22.33 -1.13 16.96
N ILE A 127 -22.18 -1.94 18.00
CA ILE A 127 -21.60 -3.29 17.86
C ILE A 127 -22.67 -4.16 17.22
N ILE A 128 -22.37 -4.72 16.04
CA ILE A 128 -23.30 -5.64 15.37
C ILE A 128 -22.94 -7.08 15.67
N ASN A 129 -21.65 -7.40 15.74
CA ASN A 129 -21.25 -8.77 16.07
C ASN A 129 -19.87 -8.81 16.74
N THR A 130 -19.71 -9.66 17.75
CA THR A 130 -18.41 -9.99 18.32
C THR A 130 -18.03 -11.36 17.83
N LEU A 131 -16.92 -11.46 17.10
CA LEU A 131 -16.45 -12.71 16.53
C LEU A 131 -15.21 -13.18 17.30
N GLU A 132 -15.19 -14.45 17.70
CA GLU A 132 -14.01 -15.10 18.28
C GLU A 132 -13.23 -15.78 17.15
N LYS A 133 -12.87 -15.00 16.12
CA LYS A 133 -12.07 -15.44 14.97
C LYS A 133 -10.90 -14.50 14.75
N ARG A 134 -9.79 -15.04 14.22
CA ARG A 134 -8.62 -14.27 13.79
C ARG A 134 -8.86 -13.68 12.41
N LEU A 135 -9.70 -12.65 12.37
CA LEU A 135 -10.01 -11.94 11.12
C LEU A 135 -8.91 -10.94 10.76
N PHE A 136 -8.65 -10.78 9.46
CA PHE A 136 -7.55 -9.93 9.00
C PHE A 136 -8.00 -8.78 8.09
N ASP A 137 -8.91 -9.02 7.13
CA ASP A 137 -9.41 -7.98 6.22
C ASP A 137 -10.92 -8.06 5.95
N ILE A 138 -11.49 -6.97 5.40
CA ILE A 138 -12.90 -6.82 5.02
C ILE A 138 -13.07 -6.32 3.59
N ALA A 139 -14.12 -6.78 2.93
CA ALA A 139 -14.68 -6.11 1.78
C ALA A 139 -16.21 -6.16 1.80
N VAL A 140 -16.85 -5.29 1.04
CA VAL A 140 -18.30 -5.31 0.82
C VAL A 140 -18.54 -5.23 -0.67
N ASN A 141 -19.50 -6.00 -1.13
CA ASN A 141 -19.93 -5.94 -2.52
C ASN A 141 -21.13 -5.00 -2.70
N ARG A 142 -21.62 -4.87 -3.93
CA ARG A 142 -22.75 -3.97 -4.24
C ARG A 142 -24.09 -4.42 -3.64
N ASN A 143 -24.18 -5.70 -3.24
CA ASN A 143 -25.35 -6.27 -2.58
C ASN A 143 -25.29 -6.07 -1.06
N TYR A 144 -24.33 -5.29 -0.55
CA TYR A 144 -24.07 -5.09 0.88
C TYR A 144 -23.67 -6.38 1.61
N GLU A 145 -23.19 -7.38 0.88
CA GLU A 145 -22.66 -8.61 1.46
C GLU A 145 -21.22 -8.36 1.90
N VAL A 146 -20.92 -8.78 3.13
CA VAL A 146 -19.63 -8.50 3.78
C VAL A 146 -18.75 -9.74 3.71
N PHE A 147 -17.57 -9.59 3.12
CA PHE A 147 -16.56 -10.63 2.99
C PHE A 147 -15.44 -10.42 4.01
N LEU A 148 -15.00 -11.51 4.61
CA LEU A 148 -14.01 -11.54 5.69
C LEU A 148 -12.90 -12.53 5.34
N THR A 149 -11.67 -12.27 5.78
CA THR A 149 -10.63 -13.29 5.80
C THR A 149 -10.41 -13.81 7.20
N GLU A 150 -10.31 -15.12 7.34
CA GLU A 150 -9.81 -15.79 8.54
C GLU A 150 -8.45 -16.38 8.22
N ILE A 151 -7.45 -16.09 9.07
CA ILE A 151 -6.09 -16.61 8.90
C ILE A 151 -5.63 -17.40 10.14
N ASN A 152 -4.67 -18.30 9.96
CA ASN A 152 -4.04 -19.13 11.00
C ASN A 152 -4.92 -20.20 11.66
N ASP A 153 -6.20 -20.30 11.31
CA ASP A 153 -7.06 -21.45 11.61
C ASP A 153 -7.29 -22.27 10.33
N LYS A 154 -8.43 -22.07 9.64
CA LYS A 154 -8.73 -22.77 8.38
C LYS A 154 -8.16 -22.13 7.12
N ASN A 155 -7.83 -20.83 7.18
CA ASN A 155 -7.51 -20.00 6.02
C ASN A 155 -8.65 -19.95 5.00
N ASP A 156 -9.71 -19.23 5.36
CA ASP A 156 -10.94 -19.14 4.59
C ASP A 156 -11.25 -17.68 4.20
N VAL A 157 -11.97 -17.53 3.08
CA VAL A 157 -12.79 -16.34 2.84
C VAL A 157 -14.22 -16.67 3.27
N LEU A 158 -14.76 -15.83 4.13
CA LEU A 158 -16.08 -15.97 4.73
C LEU A 158 -17.02 -14.87 4.21
N ILE A 159 -18.32 -15.14 4.24
CA ILE A 159 -19.38 -14.15 4.01
C ILE A 159 -20.23 -14.02 5.27
N LEU A 160 -20.50 -12.78 5.68
CA LEU A 160 -21.52 -12.47 6.68
C LEU A 160 -22.84 -12.21 5.95
N THR A 161 -23.80 -13.09 6.18
CA THR A 161 -25.13 -13.02 5.58
C THR A 161 -26.02 -12.01 6.29
N SER A 162 -27.13 -11.62 5.65
CA SER A 162 -28.12 -10.70 6.22
C SER A 162 -28.81 -11.21 7.49
N SER A 163 -28.84 -12.53 7.71
CA SER A 163 -29.33 -13.14 8.96
C SER A 163 -28.31 -13.07 10.10
N GLY A 164 -27.09 -12.58 9.85
CA GLY A 164 -25.98 -12.56 10.80
C GLY A 164 -25.18 -13.86 10.86
N GLU A 165 -25.52 -14.87 10.04
CA GLU A 165 -24.77 -16.11 9.92
C GLU A 165 -23.48 -15.90 9.10
N ILE A 166 -22.41 -16.61 9.47
CA ILE A 166 -21.14 -16.61 8.74
C ILE A 166 -20.97 -17.94 8.00
N LYS A 167 -20.68 -17.87 6.71
CA LYS A 167 -20.43 -19.05 5.86
C LYS A 167 -19.08 -18.94 5.17
N THR A 168 -18.40 -20.06 4.99
CA THR A 168 -17.22 -20.12 4.12
C THR A 168 -17.67 -20.03 2.67
N VAL A 169 -17.09 -19.12 1.90
CA VAL A 169 -17.29 -19.00 0.44
C VAL A 169 -16.11 -19.56 -0.35
N LEU A 170 -14.90 -19.46 0.20
CA LEU A 170 -13.68 -20.00 -0.40
C LEU A 170 -12.81 -20.64 0.68
N ASP A 171 -12.45 -21.90 0.48
CA ASP A 171 -11.32 -22.53 1.17
C ASP A 171 -10.05 -22.15 0.40
N THR A 172 -9.12 -21.49 1.09
CA THR A 172 -7.86 -21.05 0.48
C THR A 172 -6.66 -21.85 0.99
N SER A 173 -6.87 -22.82 1.87
CA SER A 173 -5.82 -23.67 2.41
C SER A 173 -5.03 -24.38 1.30
N PRO A 174 -3.68 -24.43 1.39
CA PRO A 174 -2.82 -23.99 2.49
C PRO A 174 -2.39 -22.51 2.44
N MET A 175 -2.95 -21.71 1.54
CA MET A 175 -2.60 -20.28 1.38
C MET A 175 -3.33 -19.43 2.42
N MET A 176 -2.68 -18.38 2.92
CA MET A 176 -3.25 -17.41 3.85
C MET A 176 -3.92 -16.25 3.09
N PRO A 177 -5.22 -15.99 3.29
CA PRO A 177 -5.94 -14.85 2.69
C PRO A 177 -5.68 -13.56 3.47
N LEU A 178 -4.77 -12.74 2.95
CA LEU A 178 -4.26 -11.53 3.60
C LEU A 178 -5.04 -10.26 3.28
N SER A 179 -5.71 -10.21 2.13
CA SER A 179 -6.42 -8.99 1.73
C SER A 179 -7.61 -9.30 0.86
N LEU A 180 -8.63 -8.46 0.98
CA LEU A 180 -9.85 -8.53 0.20
C LEU A 180 -10.15 -7.20 -0.46
N HIS A 181 -10.72 -7.30 -1.65
CA HIS A 181 -11.40 -6.19 -2.29
C HIS A 181 -12.53 -6.72 -3.16
N VAL A 182 -13.57 -5.94 -3.33
CA VAL A 182 -14.59 -6.19 -4.34
C VAL A 182 -14.58 -5.02 -5.30
N ASN A 183 -14.34 -5.30 -6.59
CA ASN A 183 -14.26 -4.26 -7.59
C ASN A 183 -15.66 -3.80 -8.07
N LYS A 184 -15.69 -2.82 -8.98
CA LYS A 184 -16.93 -2.29 -9.54
C LYS A 184 -17.74 -3.33 -10.34
N ASP A 185 -17.14 -4.44 -10.76
CA ASP A 185 -17.82 -5.49 -11.51
C ASP A 185 -18.32 -6.63 -10.59
N ASN A 186 -18.31 -6.39 -9.28
CA ASN A 186 -18.68 -7.34 -8.22
C ASN A 186 -17.78 -8.59 -8.18
N GLU A 187 -16.54 -8.46 -8.66
CA GLU A 187 -15.55 -9.53 -8.59
C GLU A 187 -14.82 -9.49 -7.26
N LEU A 188 -14.72 -10.64 -6.61
CA LEU A 188 -13.99 -10.80 -5.36
C LEU A 188 -12.50 -10.98 -5.67
N ILE A 189 -11.68 -10.13 -5.08
CA ILE A 189 -10.22 -10.13 -5.26
C ILE A 189 -9.58 -10.49 -3.92
N VAL A 190 -8.71 -11.51 -3.94
CA VAL A 190 -8.10 -12.07 -2.73
C VAL A 190 -6.58 -12.09 -2.87
N GLY A 191 -5.88 -11.41 -1.96
CA GLY A 191 -4.43 -11.49 -1.83
C GLY A 191 -4.02 -12.67 -0.96
N LEU A 192 -3.09 -13.48 -1.45
CA LEU A 192 -2.69 -14.76 -0.87
C LEU A 192 -1.17 -14.89 -0.75
N ARG A 193 -0.72 -15.60 0.28
CA ARG A 193 0.65 -16.11 0.40
C ARG A 193 0.67 -17.52 0.98
N GLU A 194 1.72 -18.32 0.76
CA GLU A 194 1.83 -19.57 1.52
C GLU A 194 1.95 -19.30 3.02
N GLN A 195 1.50 -20.29 3.79
CA GLN A 195 1.76 -20.35 5.22
C GLN A 195 3.26 -20.51 5.53
N GLY A 196 3.68 -19.93 6.64
CA GLY A 196 5.07 -19.96 7.11
C GLY A 196 5.72 -18.57 7.13
N PRO A 197 7.06 -18.52 7.13
CA PRO A 197 7.79 -17.25 7.12
C PRO A 197 7.40 -16.38 5.92
N ALA A 198 7.12 -15.10 6.16
CA ALA A 198 6.82 -14.16 5.08
C ALA A 198 8.05 -13.89 4.19
N TYR A 199 9.23 -13.86 4.82
CA TYR A 199 10.51 -13.49 4.23
C TYR A 199 11.62 -14.48 4.66
N PRO A 200 12.72 -14.59 3.90
CA PRO A 200 12.94 -13.98 2.58
C PRO A 200 12.00 -14.59 1.52
N VAL A 201 11.65 -13.80 0.51
CA VAL A 201 10.92 -14.31 -0.66
C VAL A 201 11.90 -15.08 -1.54
N THR A 202 11.58 -16.34 -1.83
CA THR A 202 12.41 -17.22 -2.68
C THR A 202 11.67 -17.58 -3.95
N ASP A 203 12.33 -18.22 -4.91
CA ASP A 203 11.67 -18.68 -6.14
C ASP A 203 10.52 -19.66 -5.86
N PHE A 204 10.59 -20.41 -4.76
CA PHE A 204 9.56 -21.35 -4.29
C PHE A 204 8.38 -20.67 -3.58
N SER A 205 8.50 -19.40 -3.20
CA SER A 205 7.43 -18.67 -2.51
C SER A 205 6.27 -18.36 -3.46
N VAL A 206 5.06 -18.75 -3.10
CA VAL A 206 3.82 -18.49 -3.82
C VAL A 206 3.15 -17.23 -3.24
N ARG A 207 3.10 -16.15 -4.03
CA ARG A 207 2.48 -14.87 -3.65
C ARG A 207 1.53 -14.44 -4.75
N GLN A 208 0.24 -14.53 -4.50
CA GLN A 208 -0.75 -14.43 -5.56
C GLN A 208 -1.86 -13.44 -5.22
N VAL A 209 -2.41 -12.82 -6.24
CA VAL A 209 -3.72 -12.17 -6.18
C VAL A 209 -4.66 -12.94 -7.09
N LEU A 210 -5.76 -13.43 -6.55
CA LEU A 210 -6.79 -14.15 -7.29
C LEU A 210 -8.01 -13.26 -7.50
N ILE A 211 -8.62 -13.35 -8.69
CA ILE A 211 -9.88 -12.66 -9.02
C ILE A 211 -10.93 -13.72 -9.29
N PHE A 212 -12.07 -13.62 -8.59
CA PHE A 212 -13.22 -14.51 -8.71
C PHE A 212 -14.42 -13.75 -9.25
N ASP A 213 -15.24 -14.40 -10.07
CA ASP A 213 -16.53 -13.83 -10.48
C ASP A 213 -17.54 -13.79 -9.32
N ASN A 214 -18.72 -13.25 -9.59
CA ASN A 214 -19.80 -13.15 -8.61
C ASN A 214 -20.36 -14.53 -8.16
N GLY A 215 -20.01 -15.61 -8.86
CA GLY A 215 -20.32 -16.99 -8.47
C GLY A 215 -19.15 -17.68 -7.76
N TYR A 216 -18.14 -16.92 -7.33
CA TYR A 216 -16.91 -17.39 -6.70
C TYR A 216 -16.08 -18.36 -7.55
N LYS A 217 -16.25 -18.32 -8.88
CA LYS A 217 -15.39 -19.06 -9.80
C LYS A 217 -14.15 -18.25 -10.12
N LYS A 218 -12.97 -18.84 -9.93
CA LYS A 218 -11.69 -18.21 -10.22
C LYS A 218 -11.58 -17.85 -11.70
N LYS A 219 -11.33 -16.57 -12.00
CA LYS A 219 -11.11 -16.03 -13.34
C LYS A 219 -9.63 -15.82 -13.65
N VAL A 220 -8.90 -15.22 -12.71
CA VAL A 220 -7.53 -14.76 -12.93
C VAL A 220 -6.64 -15.13 -11.75
N THR A 221 -5.40 -15.49 -12.04
CA THR A 221 -4.31 -15.63 -11.08
C THR A 221 -3.19 -14.69 -11.48
N LEU A 222 -2.85 -13.75 -10.60
CA LEU A 222 -1.73 -12.83 -10.76
C LEU A 222 -0.63 -13.25 -9.79
N GLU A 223 0.53 -13.64 -10.31
CA GLU A 223 1.68 -14.06 -9.49
C GLU A 223 2.97 -13.45 -10.00
N THR A 224 3.17 -13.54 -11.30
CA THR A 224 4.37 -13.06 -11.99
C THR A 224 3.99 -12.10 -13.10
N ASP A 225 4.93 -11.21 -13.43
CA ASP A 225 4.79 -10.32 -14.58
C ASP A 225 5.01 -11.07 -15.90
N THR A 226 4.86 -10.35 -17.01
CA THR A 226 5.09 -10.89 -18.37
C THR A 226 6.51 -11.43 -18.63
N LYS A 227 7.47 -11.17 -17.73
CA LYS A 227 8.85 -11.67 -17.79
C LYS A 227 9.11 -12.79 -16.77
N GLY A 228 8.08 -13.28 -16.08
CA GLY A 228 8.18 -14.32 -15.06
C GLY A 228 8.69 -13.86 -13.70
N ARG A 229 8.83 -12.54 -13.47
CA ARG A 229 9.29 -12.00 -12.17
C ARG A 229 8.11 -11.91 -11.20
N LYS A 230 8.30 -12.29 -9.94
CA LYS A 230 7.23 -12.21 -8.92
C LYS A 230 6.73 -10.78 -8.75
N LEU A 231 5.41 -10.61 -8.81
CA LEU A 231 4.74 -9.33 -8.64
C LEU A 231 4.67 -8.92 -7.16
N PHE A 232 4.56 -9.90 -6.27
CA PHE A 232 4.22 -9.67 -4.86
C PHE A 232 5.18 -10.40 -3.91
N SER A 233 5.36 -9.82 -2.72
CA SER A 233 6.12 -10.33 -1.59
C SER A 233 5.22 -10.59 -0.38
N TYR A 234 4.27 -9.70 -0.10
CA TYR A 234 3.23 -9.84 0.91
C TYR A 234 2.06 -8.90 0.56
N PRO A 235 1.03 -9.38 -0.16
CA PRO A 235 -0.08 -8.54 -0.64
C PRO A 235 -1.02 -8.15 0.52
N ALA A 236 -0.63 -7.13 1.29
CA ALA A 236 -1.25 -6.76 2.56
C ALA A 236 -2.59 -6.03 2.41
N ARG A 237 -2.75 -5.21 1.37
CA ARG A 237 -4.03 -4.56 1.00
C ARG A 237 -4.17 -4.46 -0.49
N ILE A 238 -5.41 -4.49 -0.97
CA ILE A 238 -5.75 -4.40 -2.39
C ILE A 238 -6.88 -3.40 -2.57
N LYS A 239 -6.78 -2.57 -3.60
CA LYS A 239 -7.88 -1.76 -4.14
C LYS A 239 -7.85 -1.77 -5.66
N THR A 240 -8.95 -1.39 -6.29
CA THR A 240 -9.02 -1.17 -7.73
C THR A 240 -9.56 0.22 -8.06
N ASP A 241 -9.06 0.80 -9.16
CA ASP A 241 -9.64 2.02 -9.73
C ASP A 241 -10.83 1.73 -10.66
N SER A 242 -11.40 2.79 -11.26
CA SER A 242 -12.51 2.71 -12.21
C SER A 242 -12.19 1.88 -13.47
N LYS A 243 -10.91 1.64 -13.77
CA LYS A 243 -10.43 0.85 -14.91
C LYS A 243 -10.00 -0.56 -14.51
N ASN A 244 -10.28 -0.98 -13.28
CA ASN A 244 -9.86 -2.24 -12.68
C ASN A 244 -8.34 -2.45 -12.68
N VAL A 245 -7.54 -1.38 -12.63
CA VAL A 245 -6.12 -1.53 -12.25
C VAL A 245 -6.09 -1.89 -10.79
N LEU A 246 -5.34 -2.94 -10.44
CA LEU A 246 -5.14 -3.37 -9.07
C LEU A 246 -3.96 -2.61 -8.46
N TYR A 247 -4.19 -2.06 -7.28
CA TYR A 247 -3.18 -1.40 -6.46
C TYR A 247 -2.98 -2.23 -5.20
N VAL A 248 -1.77 -2.74 -5.01
CA VAL A 248 -1.42 -3.65 -3.92
C VAL A 248 -0.38 -3.00 -3.03
N ALA A 249 -0.70 -2.80 -1.75
CA ALA A 249 0.27 -2.48 -0.73
C ALA A 249 1.02 -3.78 -0.41
N ASP A 250 2.22 -3.89 -0.94
CA ASP A 250 3.05 -5.08 -0.91
C ASP A 250 4.17 -4.87 0.10
N TRP A 251 4.16 -5.60 1.21
CA TRP A 251 5.25 -5.52 2.19
C TRP A 251 6.44 -6.35 1.69
N THR A 252 7.64 -5.82 1.87
CA THR A 252 8.85 -6.34 1.22
C THR A 252 9.91 -6.86 2.17
N GLY A 253 9.80 -6.62 3.48
CA GLY A 253 10.75 -7.20 4.43
C GLY A 253 10.78 -6.56 5.81
N GLU A 254 11.97 -6.54 6.39
CA GLU A 254 12.25 -6.02 7.73
C GLU A 254 11.89 -4.52 7.86
N ASN A 255 11.66 -4.07 9.10
CA ASN A 255 11.27 -2.70 9.47
C ASN A 255 9.93 -2.20 8.88
N ASN A 256 9.00 -3.13 8.62
CA ASN A 256 7.67 -2.85 8.04
C ASN A 256 7.75 -2.11 6.69
N SER A 257 8.84 -2.30 5.93
CA SER A 257 9.00 -1.67 4.63
C SER A 257 8.11 -2.34 3.58
N GLY A 258 7.68 -1.56 2.60
CA GLY A 258 6.88 -2.04 1.49
C GLY A 258 6.91 -1.11 0.30
N ARG A 259 6.03 -1.41 -0.64
CA ARG A 259 5.83 -0.68 -1.90
C ARG A 259 4.36 -0.75 -2.32
N LEU A 260 3.94 0.17 -3.16
CA LEU A 260 2.71 0.02 -3.94
C LEU A 260 3.05 -0.66 -5.27
N VAL A 261 2.35 -1.73 -5.61
CA VAL A 261 2.43 -2.41 -6.92
C VAL A 261 1.14 -2.15 -7.67
N ALA A 262 1.22 -1.54 -8.85
CA ALA A 262 0.08 -1.33 -9.75
C ALA A 262 0.14 -2.32 -10.91
N VAL A 263 -0.88 -3.17 -11.06
CA VAL A 263 -0.97 -4.17 -12.14
C VAL A 263 -2.31 -4.08 -12.84
N ASP A 264 -2.35 -4.29 -14.15
CA ASP A 264 -3.61 -4.47 -14.84
C ASP A 264 -4.21 -5.87 -14.63
N VAL A 265 -5.46 -6.07 -15.06
CA VAL A 265 -6.17 -7.35 -14.96
C VAL A 265 -5.50 -8.51 -15.71
N ASN A 266 -4.56 -8.23 -16.61
CA ASN A 266 -3.79 -9.23 -17.34
C ASN A 266 -2.43 -9.53 -16.67
N GLY A 267 -2.17 -8.97 -15.49
CA GLY A 267 -0.91 -9.14 -14.77
C GLY A 267 0.24 -8.32 -15.32
N ARG A 268 -0.01 -7.32 -16.17
CA ARG A 268 1.04 -6.41 -16.64
C ARG A 268 1.30 -5.37 -15.55
N LEU A 269 2.54 -5.34 -15.06
CA LEU A 269 3.02 -4.30 -14.17
C LEU A 269 2.93 -2.94 -14.86
N LYS A 270 2.16 -2.02 -14.27
CA LYS A 270 2.08 -0.62 -14.71
C LYS A 270 3.18 0.22 -14.09
N PHE A 271 3.29 0.17 -12.76
CA PHE A 271 4.35 0.85 -12.02
C PHE A 271 4.52 0.26 -10.63
N THR A 272 5.59 0.65 -9.97
CA THR A 272 5.85 0.40 -8.55
C THR A 272 6.21 1.73 -7.89
N TYR A 273 5.71 1.97 -6.69
CA TYR A 273 6.04 3.15 -5.90
C TYR A 273 6.61 2.74 -4.54
N ASN A 274 7.83 3.19 -4.25
CA ASN A 274 8.60 2.78 -3.06
C ASN A 274 8.63 3.86 -1.96
N GLY A 275 7.72 4.84 -2.01
CA GLY A 275 7.70 5.97 -1.09
C GLY A 275 8.64 7.11 -1.48
N ASN A 276 8.87 8.03 -0.54
CA ASN A 276 9.83 9.13 -0.69
C ASN A 276 11.14 8.77 0.02
N THR A 277 12.24 8.92 -0.70
CA THR A 277 13.57 8.47 -0.29
C THR A 277 14.23 9.38 0.73
N ASP A 278 13.69 10.59 0.88
CA ASP A 278 14.15 11.55 1.89
C ASP A 278 13.53 11.27 3.28
N LEU A 279 12.64 10.28 3.38
CA LEU A 279 11.95 9.87 4.61
C LEU A 279 12.45 8.51 5.14
N ASN A 280 11.89 8.06 6.27
CA ASN A 280 12.14 6.70 6.74
C ASN A 280 11.55 5.68 5.74
N ALA A 281 11.90 4.40 5.93
CA ALA A 281 11.39 3.32 5.10
C ALA A 281 9.86 3.38 4.93
N PHE A 282 9.42 3.43 3.68
CA PHE A 282 8.02 3.52 3.31
C PHE A 282 7.24 2.30 3.80
N SER A 283 6.19 2.54 4.58
CA SER A 283 5.36 1.47 5.16
C SER A 283 3.90 1.63 4.72
N PRO A 284 3.55 1.20 3.50
CA PRO A 284 2.18 1.31 2.99
C PRO A 284 1.26 0.35 3.74
N HIS A 285 0.22 0.88 4.37
CA HIS A 285 -0.73 0.06 5.12
C HIS A 285 -2.17 0.21 4.63
N GLY A 286 -2.65 1.42 4.37
CA GLY A 286 -3.98 1.69 3.85
C GLY A 286 -3.90 2.18 2.41
N ILE A 287 -4.92 1.82 1.62
CA ILE A 287 -5.10 2.31 0.25
C ILE A 287 -6.54 2.80 0.11
N ALA A 288 -6.71 4.03 -0.37
CA ALA A 288 -7.98 4.55 -0.83
C ALA A 288 -7.83 5.07 -2.27
N ILE A 289 -8.90 4.95 -3.06
CA ILE A 289 -8.95 5.43 -4.44
C ILE A 289 -10.03 6.51 -4.51
N THR A 290 -9.67 7.69 -4.99
CA THR A 290 -10.61 8.82 -5.15
C THR A 290 -11.51 8.64 -6.37
N ALA A 291 -12.51 9.50 -6.56
CA ALA A 291 -13.41 9.41 -7.71
C ALA A 291 -12.70 9.73 -9.04
N SER A 292 -11.61 10.51 -9.00
CA SER A 292 -10.71 10.77 -10.13
C SER A 292 -9.60 9.72 -10.32
N ASP A 293 -9.68 8.56 -9.67
CA ASP A 293 -8.68 7.48 -9.70
C ASP A 293 -7.29 7.90 -9.16
N ASN A 294 -7.23 8.92 -8.30
CA ASN A 294 -6.01 9.17 -7.53
C ASN A 294 -5.90 8.15 -6.39
N ILE A 295 -4.67 7.79 -6.04
CA ILE A 295 -4.34 6.75 -5.08
C ILE A 295 -3.81 7.43 -3.82
N ILE A 296 -4.49 7.24 -2.69
CA ILE A 296 -4.06 7.69 -1.38
C ILE A 296 -3.51 6.49 -0.61
N LEU A 297 -2.26 6.60 -0.16
CA LEU A 297 -1.56 5.59 0.62
C LEU A 297 -1.27 6.13 2.01
N SER A 298 -1.50 5.34 3.05
CA SER A 298 -0.98 5.66 4.37
C SER A 298 0.42 5.11 4.55
N ASP A 299 1.35 5.97 4.96
CA ASP A 299 2.70 5.59 5.37
C ASP A 299 2.79 5.57 6.89
N TRP A 300 2.77 4.35 7.43
CA TRP A 300 2.71 4.11 8.87
C TRP A 300 3.98 4.54 9.60
N ASN A 301 5.15 4.39 8.98
CA ASN A 301 6.44 4.74 9.60
C ASN A 301 6.66 6.26 9.65
N ASN A 302 6.11 6.99 8.67
CA ASN A 302 6.34 8.43 8.51
C ASN A 302 5.14 9.29 8.93
N ASN A 303 4.07 8.70 9.49
CA ASN A 303 2.82 9.39 9.86
C ASN A 303 2.28 10.27 8.72
N ALA A 304 2.31 9.76 7.49
CA ALA A 304 2.02 10.56 6.30
C ALA A 304 0.99 9.89 5.39
N LEU A 305 0.36 10.70 4.55
CA LEU A 305 -0.41 10.25 3.40
C LEU A 305 0.34 10.61 2.12
N HIS A 306 0.48 9.65 1.21
CA HIS A 306 1.08 9.83 -0.12
C HIS A 306 -0.01 9.75 -1.18
N ILE A 307 -0.02 10.71 -2.11
CA ILE A 307 -1.09 10.86 -3.09
C ILE A 307 -0.46 10.75 -4.46
N LEU A 308 -0.84 9.73 -5.21
CA LEU A 308 -0.39 9.49 -6.56
C LEU A 308 -1.56 9.68 -7.53
N ASN A 309 -1.28 10.10 -8.76
CA ASN A 309 -2.28 9.94 -9.82
C ASN A 309 -2.31 8.49 -10.34
N TYR A 310 -3.28 8.19 -11.22
CA TYR A 310 -3.43 6.88 -11.85
C TYR A 310 -2.22 6.39 -12.66
N LYS A 311 -1.22 7.24 -12.93
CA LYS A 311 0.05 6.88 -13.59
C LYS A 311 1.17 6.56 -12.59
N GLY A 312 0.93 6.76 -11.29
CA GLY A 312 1.92 6.57 -10.24
C GLY A 312 2.78 7.81 -9.96
N GLU A 313 2.44 8.97 -10.54
CA GLU A 313 3.19 10.21 -10.29
C GLU A 313 2.77 10.79 -8.92
N LEU A 314 3.75 11.11 -8.08
CA LEU A 314 3.51 11.72 -6.78
C LEU A 314 2.97 13.15 -6.95
N LEU A 315 1.77 13.38 -6.43
CA LEU A 315 1.11 14.68 -6.40
C LEU A 315 1.34 15.42 -5.08
N GLY A 316 1.42 14.68 -3.97
CA GLY A 316 1.40 15.25 -2.62
C GLY A 316 1.91 14.27 -1.57
N ILE A 317 2.54 14.81 -0.53
CA ILE A 317 2.77 14.11 0.75
C ILE A 317 2.26 15.01 1.86
N HIS A 318 1.42 14.47 2.72
CA HIS A 318 0.80 15.21 3.81
C HIS A 318 1.08 14.53 5.15
N PHE A 319 1.83 15.22 6.02
CA PHE A 319 2.20 14.72 7.35
C PHE A 319 1.06 14.99 8.33
N VAL A 320 0.38 13.92 8.74
CA VAL A 320 -0.86 14.02 9.52
C VAL A 320 -0.63 14.07 11.04
N ASP A 321 0.61 13.83 11.49
CA ASP A 321 0.98 13.94 12.91
C ASP A 321 1.08 15.38 13.38
N LYS A 322 1.70 16.26 12.59
CA LYS A 322 1.94 17.66 12.97
C LYS A 322 0.65 18.48 13.05
N GLU A 323 -0.25 18.29 12.09
CA GLU A 323 -1.46 19.09 11.97
C GLU A 323 -2.64 18.49 12.75
N TYR A 324 -2.76 17.17 12.73
CA TYR A 324 -3.95 16.48 13.25
C TYR A 324 -3.67 15.46 14.35
N ASN A 325 -2.41 15.30 14.75
CA ASN A 325 -1.98 14.32 15.75
C ASN A 325 -2.42 12.88 15.40
N ILE A 326 -2.46 12.58 14.09
CA ILE A 326 -2.70 11.24 13.58
C ILE A 326 -1.36 10.53 13.50
N ILE A 327 -1.10 9.66 14.45
CA ILE A 327 0.11 8.84 14.48
C ILE A 327 -0.21 7.49 13.83
N ARG A 328 0.69 6.98 12.99
CA ARG A 328 0.63 5.63 12.42
C ARG A 328 -0.70 5.33 11.71
N PRO A 329 -1.03 6.08 10.63
CA PRO A 329 -2.25 5.85 9.87
C PRO A 329 -2.21 4.44 9.25
N LEU A 330 -3.18 3.60 9.62
CA LEU A 330 -3.17 2.16 9.33
C LEU A 330 -4.16 1.79 8.23
N SER A 331 -5.42 2.20 8.34
CA SER A 331 -6.46 1.87 7.37
C SER A 331 -7.07 3.13 6.77
N LEU A 332 -7.43 3.07 5.50
CA LEU A 332 -8.04 4.16 4.76
C LEU A 332 -9.31 3.65 4.07
N CYS A 333 -10.37 4.46 4.07
CA CYS A 333 -11.49 4.29 3.14
C CYS A 333 -12.07 5.65 2.78
N ILE A 334 -12.74 5.72 1.63
CA ILE A 334 -13.51 6.89 1.21
C ILE A 334 -14.98 6.50 1.23
N ASP A 335 -15.82 7.37 1.79
CA ASP A 335 -17.27 7.17 1.81
C ASP A 335 -17.95 7.71 0.53
N SER A 336 -19.27 7.56 0.44
CA SER A 336 -20.04 8.01 -0.73
C SER A 336 -20.07 9.53 -0.93
N GLU A 337 -19.78 10.29 0.12
CA GLU A 337 -19.72 11.75 0.10
C GLU A 337 -18.30 12.26 -0.22
N GLY A 338 -17.33 11.35 -0.35
CA GLY A 338 -15.95 11.68 -0.68
C GLY A 338 -15.08 12.03 0.54
N TYR A 339 -15.54 11.77 1.76
CA TYR A 339 -14.70 11.95 2.94
C TYR A 339 -13.72 10.81 3.08
N LEU A 340 -12.46 11.15 3.40
CA LEU A 340 -11.43 10.17 3.73
C LEU A 340 -11.50 9.86 5.21
N LEU A 341 -11.70 8.58 5.51
CA LEU A 341 -11.62 8.05 6.86
C LEU A 341 -10.26 7.42 7.09
N ILE A 342 -9.63 7.79 8.19
CA ILE A 342 -8.30 7.32 8.57
C ILE A 342 -8.40 6.58 9.90
N GLY A 343 -8.09 5.29 9.88
CA GLY A 343 -8.01 4.44 11.05
C GLY A 343 -6.60 4.46 11.63
N ARG A 344 -6.47 4.75 12.91
CA ARG A 344 -5.21 4.71 13.65
C ARG A 344 -4.95 3.33 14.25
N GLY A 345 -3.74 2.79 14.03
CA GLY A 345 -3.28 1.57 14.68
C GLY A 345 -2.41 1.85 15.91
N LEU A 346 -2.63 1.15 17.03
CA LEU A 346 -1.71 1.16 18.18
C LEU A 346 -0.99 -0.20 18.23
N LEU A 347 0.32 -0.18 18.45
CA LEU A 347 1.10 -1.39 18.73
C LEU A 347 1.67 -1.22 20.14
N ASN A 348 1.26 -2.11 21.05
CA ASN A 348 1.82 -2.31 22.40
C ASN A 348 1.69 -1.15 23.43
N GLU A 349 0.85 -0.14 23.20
CA GLU A 349 0.52 0.84 24.23
C GLU A 349 -0.74 0.42 25.00
N THR A 350 -0.72 0.61 26.32
CA THR A 350 -1.85 0.40 27.22
C THR A 350 -3.09 1.15 26.72
N LEU A 351 -4.11 0.38 26.30
CA LEU A 351 -5.55 0.68 26.15
C LEU A 351 -5.92 2.17 26.33
N SER A 352 -6.34 2.91 25.30
CA SER A 352 -7.80 3.09 25.01
C SER A 352 -8.12 4.06 23.84
N ASP A 353 -7.17 4.37 22.94
CA ASP A 353 -7.28 5.53 22.04
C ASP A 353 -7.23 5.22 20.53
N ALA A 354 -7.65 4.03 20.07
CA ALA A 354 -7.78 3.83 18.64
C ALA A 354 -8.88 4.75 18.08
N LYS A 355 -8.54 5.50 17.05
CA LYS A 355 -9.36 6.60 16.54
C LYS A 355 -9.65 6.44 15.06
N ILE A 356 -10.86 6.82 14.67
CA ILE A 356 -11.24 7.04 13.27
C ILE A 356 -11.35 8.55 13.08
N TYR A 357 -10.57 9.08 12.14
CA TYR A 357 -10.61 10.48 11.75
C TYR A 357 -11.40 10.61 10.46
N VAL A 358 -12.40 11.50 10.44
CA VAL A 358 -13.15 11.83 9.22
C VAL A 358 -12.60 13.13 8.67
N THR A 359 -12.13 13.10 7.43
CA THR A 359 -11.36 14.20 6.85
C THR A 359 -11.89 14.57 5.48
N LYS A 360 -11.84 15.86 5.15
CA LYS A 360 -12.17 16.34 3.80
C LYS A 360 -10.90 16.29 2.96
N ILE A 361 -10.96 15.59 1.82
CA ILE A 361 -9.89 15.61 0.82
C ILE A 361 -9.97 16.96 0.08
N ALA A 362 -8.83 17.59 -0.19
CA ALA A 362 -8.78 18.81 -0.99
C ALA A 362 -9.37 18.54 -2.39
N GLU A 363 -10.23 19.45 -2.86
CA GLU A 363 -11.10 19.24 -4.04
C GLU A 363 -10.33 18.91 -5.32
N TYR A 364 -9.08 19.37 -5.45
CA TYR A 364 -8.23 19.06 -6.60
C TYR A 364 -7.86 17.56 -6.72
N PHE A 365 -7.95 16.79 -5.63
CA PHE A 365 -7.63 15.36 -5.63
C PHE A 365 -8.85 14.45 -5.76
N MET A 366 -10.06 14.99 -5.68
CA MET A 366 -11.30 14.22 -5.66
C MET A 366 -11.68 13.64 -7.01
#